data_AF-A0A8S4AG47-F1
#
_entry.id   AF-A0A8S4AG47-F1
#
_cell.length_a   1.000
_cell.length_b   1.000
_cell.length_c   1.000
_cell.angle_alpha   90.00
_cell.angle_beta   90.00
_cell.angle_gamma   90.00
#
_symmetry.space_group_name_H-M   'P 1'
#
loop_
_entity.id
_entity.type
_entity.pdbx_description
1 polymer ?
#
loop_
_entity_poly.entity_id
_entity_poly.type
_entity_poly.pdbx_seq_one_letter_code
_entity_poly.pdbx_strand_id
1 'polypeptide(L)'
;MFTSGPLWAVIAGHLCNNYVNYTLLTSLPIFMKESLNFDIKQNGALSALPYLCQFVASLGVGYMADLLLERGFLTTKSVRKSFQCFSFVGTAVCIACVGLMNCEMRQLAVALLCLCTIFMSFNRAGYNVNHLDLAPSYAGVLFGITNTAATIPGMVAPLIAGILTPNGTAEEWRNVFYVCAAVAAAGALIYFVLAEGSLQPWAIPPESNLEMHIVAELQVTPLTATDQAGASDGDVNIP
;
A
#
# COMPACT_ATOMS: atom_id res chain seq x y z
N MET A 1 -18.03 -4.89 6.83
CA MET A 1 -16.57 -4.90 6.59
C MET A 1 -16.18 -5.75 5.37
N PHE A 2 -16.38 -7.07 5.38
CA PHE A 2 -15.92 -7.97 4.28
C PHE A 2 -16.64 -7.85 2.93
N THR A 3 -17.74 -7.10 2.85
CA THR A 3 -18.42 -6.77 1.60
C THR A 3 -17.86 -5.50 0.93
N SER A 4 -16.89 -4.84 1.57
CA SER A 4 -16.34 -3.56 1.12
C SER A 4 -15.29 -3.75 0.03
N GLY A 5 -15.53 -3.19 -1.16
CA GLY A 5 -14.55 -3.17 -2.26
C GLY A 5 -13.17 -2.62 -1.88
N PRO A 6 -13.08 -1.48 -1.16
CA PRO A 6 -11.80 -0.91 -0.73
C PRO A 6 -10.97 -1.82 0.20
N LEU A 7 -11.62 -2.66 1.01
CA LEU A 7 -10.91 -3.65 1.83
C LEU A 7 -10.26 -4.71 0.93
N TRP A 8 -11.02 -5.26 -0.02
CA TRP A 8 -10.48 -6.22 -0.99
C TRP A 8 -9.38 -5.61 -1.87
N ALA A 9 -9.46 -4.33 -2.19
CA ALA A 9 -8.39 -3.62 -2.89
C ALA A 9 -7.08 -3.66 -2.09
N VAL A 10 -7.13 -3.33 -0.79
CA VAL A 10 -5.95 -3.34 0.09
C VAL A 10 -5.44 -4.76 0.34
N ILE A 11 -6.31 -5.75 0.51
CA ILE A 11 -5.92 -7.16 0.61
C ILE A 11 -5.18 -7.62 -0.65
N ALA A 12 -5.77 -7.39 -1.83
CA ALA A 12 -5.17 -7.77 -3.10
C ALA A 12 -3.83 -7.04 -3.33
N GLY A 13 -3.77 -5.74 -3.04
CA GLY A 13 -2.55 -4.96 -3.10
C GLY A 13 -1.46 -5.52 -2.17
N HIS A 14 -1.81 -5.84 -0.93
CA HIS A 14 -0.86 -6.39 0.03
C HIS A 14 -0.33 -7.77 -0.39
N LEU A 15 -1.23 -8.64 -0.86
CA LEU A 15 -0.92 -9.98 -1.36
C LEU A 15 0.00 -9.93 -2.58
N CYS A 16 -0.36 -9.16 -3.61
CA CYS A 16 0.45 -9.01 -4.82
C CYS A 16 1.83 -8.42 -4.51
N ASN A 17 1.89 -7.42 -3.63
CA ASN A 17 3.16 -6.84 -3.21
C ASN A 17 4.07 -7.87 -2.53
N ASN A 18 3.51 -8.65 -1.59
CA ASN A 18 4.28 -9.67 -0.88
C ASN A 18 4.73 -10.79 -1.81
N TYR A 19 3.89 -11.21 -2.76
CA TYR A 19 4.29 -12.19 -3.77
C TYR A 19 5.56 -11.76 -4.51
N VAL A 20 5.58 -10.53 -5.03
CA VAL A 20 6.75 -10.00 -5.76
C VAL A 20 7.94 -9.81 -4.82
N ASN A 21 7.72 -9.28 -3.62
CA ASN A 21 8.78 -9.02 -2.66
C ASN A 21 9.48 -10.30 -2.21
N TYR A 22 8.71 -11.32 -1.82
CA TYR A 22 9.25 -12.61 -1.41
C TYR A 22 9.92 -13.34 -2.55
N THR A 23 9.34 -13.31 -3.77
CA THR A 23 10.00 -13.90 -4.94
C THR A 23 11.36 -13.25 -5.16
N LEU A 24 11.45 -11.91 -5.18
CA LEU A 24 12.74 -11.24 -5.31
C LEU A 24 13.67 -11.60 -4.14
N LEU A 25 13.19 -11.61 -2.90
CA LEU A 25 14.03 -11.94 -1.73
C LEU A 25 14.67 -13.33 -1.83
N THR A 26 13.92 -14.33 -2.26
CA THR A 26 14.42 -15.71 -2.35
C THR A 26 15.18 -15.97 -3.64
N SER A 27 14.70 -15.42 -4.75
CA SER A 27 15.18 -15.76 -6.09
C SER A 27 16.30 -14.86 -6.59
N LEU A 28 16.40 -13.62 -6.10
CA LEU A 28 17.40 -12.66 -6.57
C LEU A 28 18.85 -13.17 -6.41
N PRO A 29 19.27 -13.70 -5.25
CA PRO A 29 20.64 -14.18 -5.08
C PRO A 29 20.92 -15.43 -5.93
N ILE A 30 19.90 -16.25 -6.15
CA ILE A 30 19.98 -17.48 -6.95
C ILE A 30 20.11 -17.11 -8.43
N PHE A 31 19.25 -16.22 -8.93
CA PHE A 31 19.31 -15.69 -10.29
C PHE A 31 20.65 -15.01 -10.61
N MET A 32 21.17 -14.17 -9.70
CA MET A 32 22.48 -13.53 -9.90
C MET A 32 23.63 -14.55 -9.98
N LYS A 33 23.52 -15.66 -9.25
CA LYS A 33 24.50 -16.75 -9.29
C LYS A 33 24.36 -17.59 -10.57
N GLU A 34 23.16 -18.08 -10.86
CA GLU A 34 22.90 -19.06 -11.93
C GLU A 34 22.86 -18.41 -13.32
N SER A 35 22.10 -17.31 -13.46
CA SER A 35 21.85 -16.69 -14.77
C SER A 35 22.86 -15.61 -15.15
N LEU A 36 23.49 -14.95 -14.16
CA LEU A 36 24.45 -13.87 -14.40
C LEU A 36 25.90 -14.26 -14.08
N ASN A 37 26.13 -15.47 -13.55
CA ASN A 37 27.44 -16.02 -13.22
C ASN A 37 28.29 -15.08 -12.33
N PHE A 38 27.67 -14.38 -11.38
CA PHE A 38 28.42 -13.59 -10.40
C PHE A 38 29.14 -14.50 -9.39
N ASP A 39 30.39 -14.12 -9.06
CA ASP A 39 31.14 -14.78 -7.99
C ASP A 39 30.40 -14.64 -6.66
N ILE A 40 30.35 -15.73 -5.89
CA ILE A 40 29.68 -15.82 -4.59
C ILE A 40 30.13 -14.69 -3.65
N LYS A 41 31.40 -14.27 -3.71
CA LYS A 41 31.93 -13.16 -2.88
C LYS A 41 31.30 -11.81 -3.20
N GLN A 42 30.97 -11.54 -4.46
CA GLN A 42 30.35 -10.27 -4.89
C GLN A 42 28.82 -10.34 -4.84
N ASN A 43 28.25 -11.54 -4.94
CA ASN A 43 26.80 -11.75 -5.00
C ASN A 43 26.07 -11.18 -3.77
N GLY A 44 26.65 -11.29 -2.57
CA GLY A 44 26.05 -10.75 -1.35
C GLY A 44 25.89 -9.22 -1.39
N ALA A 45 26.94 -8.49 -1.79
CA ALA A 45 26.90 -7.04 -1.89
C ALA A 45 25.98 -6.56 -3.02
N LEU A 46 26.00 -7.24 -4.17
CA LEU A 46 25.15 -6.92 -5.32
C LEU A 46 23.67 -7.21 -5.06
N SER A 47 23.36 -8.30 -4.34
CA SER A 47 21.99 -8.63 -3.96
C SER A 47 21.42 -7.69 -2.89
N ALA A 48 22.28 -7.09 -2.06
CA ALA A 48 21.86 -6.10 -1.06
C ALA A 48 21.53 -4.72 -1.67
N LEU A 49 22.16 -4.38 -2.81
CA LEU A 49 22.05 -3.07 -3.43
C LEU A 49 20.59 -2.68 -3.80
N PRO A 50 19.78 -3.54 -4.43
CA PRO A 50 18.37 -3.21 -4.71
C PRO A 50 17.56 -2.87 -3.45
N TYR A 51 17.80 -3.57 -2.34
CA TYR A 51 17.09 -3.30 -1.08
C TYR A 51 17.55 -2.00 -0.42
N LEU A 52 18.83 -1.65 -0.54
CA LEU A 52 19.34 -0.36 -0.10
C LEU A 52 18.70 0.79 -0.92
N CYS A 53 18.62 0.63 -2.25
CA CYS A 53 17.93 1.59 -3.12
C CYS A 53 16.46 1.74 -2.73
N GLN A 54 15.77 0.63 -2.43
CA GLN A 54 14.39 0.65 -1.96
C GLN A 54 14.23 1.41 -0.65
N PHE A 55 15.13 1.21 0.31
CA PHE A 55 15.12 1.91 1.59
C PHE A 55 15.24 3.43 1.38
N VAL A 56 16.26 3.88 0.64
CA VAL A 56 16.47 5.31 0.37
C VAL A 56 15.28 5.90 -0.39
N ALA A 57 14.78 5.21 -1.42
CA ALA A 57 13.63 5.67 -2.18
C ALA A 57 12.37 5.78 -1.31
N SER A 58 12.15 4.87 -0.37
CA SER A 58 10.96 4.87 0.49
C SER A 58 10.82 6.14 1.33
N LEU A 59 11.95 6.73 1.76
CA LEU A 59 11.97 8.00 2.49
C LEU A 59 11.52 9.16 1.59
N GLY A 60 12.05 9.23 0.37
CA GLY A 60 11.70 10.26 -0.59
C GLY A 60 10.25 10.16 -1.06
N VAL A 61 9.73 8.93 -1.23
CA VAL A 61 8.36 8.71 -1.67
C VAL A 61 7.34 9.11 -0.59
N GLY A 62 7.64 8.85 0.68
CA GLY A 62 6.81 9.34 1.80
C GLY A 62 6.70 10.87 1.78
N TYR A 63 7.84 11.55 1.74
CA TYR A 63 7.89 13.02 1.67
C TYR A 63 7.15 13.58 0.45
N MET A 64 7.31 12.96 -0.72
CA MET A 64 6.62 13.38 -1.94
C MET A 64 5.09 13.19 -1.84
N ALA A 65 4.63 12.10 -1.21
CA ALA A 65 3.21 11.87 -1.02
C ALA A 65 2.59 12.92 -0.08
N ASP A 66 3.28 13.23 1.01
CA ASP A 66 2.81 14.24 1.98
C ASP A 66 2.77 15.63 1.34
N LEU A 67 3.80 16.03 0.60
CA LEU A 67 3.82 17.30 -0.14
C LEU A 67 2.65 17.45 -1.15
N LEU A 68 2.29 16.37 -1.84
CA LEU A 68 1.19 16.40 -2.82
C LEU A 68 -0.17 16.59 -2.13
N LEU A 69 -0.33 16.03 -0.93
CA LEU A 69 -1.54 16.15 -0.12
C LEU A 69 -1.62 17.52 0.55
N GLU A 70 -0.54 17.99 1.18
CA GLU A 70 -0.48 19.28 1.88
C GLU A 70 -0.72 20.46 0.94
N ARG A 71 -0.19 20.39 -0.28
CA ARG A 71 -0.39 21.44 -1.30
C ARG A 71 -1.76 21.35 -1.99
N GLY A 72 -2.56 20.34 -1.67
CA GLY A 72 -3.88 20.13 -2.28
C GLY A 72 -3.85 19.83 -3.78
N PHE A 73 -2.72 19.38 -4.33
CA PHE A 73 -2.62 19.07 -5.75
C PHE A 73 -3.44 17.83 -6.14
N LEU A 74 -3.56 16.88 -5.22
CA LEU A 74 -4.30 15.64 -5.43
C LEU A 74 -5.09 15.26 -4.16
N THR A 75 -6.24 14.60 -4.35
CA THR A 75 -7.00 14.02 -3.24
C THR A 75 -6.29 12.77 -2.69
N THR A 76 -6.56 12.39 -1.44
CA THR A 76 -6.03 11.16 -0.82
C THR A 76 -6.23 9.95 -1.72
N LYS A 77 -7.46 9.75 -2.23
CA LYS A 77 -7.78 8.69 -3.19
C LYS A 77 -6.85 8.69 -4.40
N SER A 78 -6.70 9.85 -5.06
CA SER A 78 -5.89 9.97 -6.26
C SER A 78 -4.40 9.72 -5.98
N VAL A 79 -3.87 10.21 -4.85
CA VAL A 79 -2.48 9.92 -4.45
C VAL A 79 -2.30 8.43 -4.22
N ARG A 80 -3.15 7.77 -3.41
CA ARG A 80 -3.04 6.34 -3.12
C ARG A 80 -3.14 5.49 -4.38
N LYS A 81 -4.09 5.78 -5.28
CA LYS A 81 -4.25 5.06 -6.54
C LYS A 81 -3.05 5.24 -7.46
N SER A 82 -2.64 6.48 -7.70
CA SER A 82 -1.54 6.78 -8.63
C SER A 82 -0.22 6.18 -8.15
N PHE A 83 0.10 6.31 -6.86
CA PHE A 83 1.34 5.74 -6.31
C PHE A 83 1.34 4.21 -6.36
N GLN A 84 0.21 3.59 -6.02
CA GLN A 84 0.08 2.13 -6.08
C GLN A 84 0.17 1.60 -7.52
N CYS A 85 -0.48 2.27 -8.47
CA CYS A 85 -0.42 1.88 -9.88
C CYS A 85 0.98 2.10 -10.46
N PHE A 86 1.58 3.26 -10.19
CA PHE A 86 2.95 3.56 -10.62
C PHE A 86 3.93 2.54 -10.07
N SER A 87 3.76 2.13 -8.82
CA SER A 87 4.56 1.08 -8.21
C SER A 87 4.44 -0.24 -8.97
N PHE A 88 3.23 -0.77 -9.11
CA PHE A 88 3.04 -2.08 -9.70
C PHE A 88 3.33 -2.13 -11.20
N VAL A 89 2.96 -1.10 -11.96
CA VAL A 89 3.26 -1.03 -13.39
C VAL A 89 4.77 -0.86 -13.61
N GLY A 90 5.42 0.04 -12.85
CA GLY A 90 6.87 0.23 -12.93
C GLY A 90 7.64 -1.04 -12.57
N THR A 91 7.24 -1.72 -11.49
CA THR A 91 7.79 -3.02 -11.09
C THR A 91 7.55 -4.09 -12.16
N ALA A 92 6.35 -4.20 -12.72
CA ALA A 92 6.01 -5.19 -13.74
C ALA A 92 6.85 -5.01 -15.03
N VAL A 93 7.02 -3.76 -15.48
CA VAL A 93 7.85 -3.46 -16.65
C VAL A 93 9.32 -3.77 -16.36
N CYS A 94 9.85 -3.31 -15.23
CA CYS A 94 11.27 -3.54 -14.89
C CYS A 94 11.59 -5.03 -14.74
N ILE A 95 10.74 -5.80 -14.04
CA ILE A 95 10.99 -7.22 -13.82
C ILE A 95 10.84 -8.03 -15.11
N ALA A 96 9.91 -7.66 -16.00
CA ALA A 96 9.80 -8.26 -17.32
C ALA A 96 11.05 -7.98 -18.19
N CYS A 97 11.60 -6.75 -18.11
CA CYS A 97 12.86 -6.41 -18.77
C CYS A 97 14.05 -7.20 -18.20
N VAL A 98 14.11 -7.42 -16.88
CA VAL A 98 15.17 -8.24 -16.25
C VAL A 98 15.15 -9.67 -16.82
N GLY A 99 13.98 -10.25 -17.04
CA GLY A 99 13.84 -11.59 -17.64
C GLY A 99 14.33 -11.70 -19.09
N LEU A 100 14.59 -10.58 -19.78
CA LEU A 100 15.18 -10.55 -21.12
C LEU A 100 16.70 -10.39 -21.10
N MET A 101 17.31 -10.18 -19.94
CA MET A 101 18.74 -9.89 -19.82
C MET A 101 19.57 -11.18 -19.86
N ASN A 102 20.69 -11.12 -20.60
CA ASN A 102 21.66 -12.19 -20.71
C ASN A 102 22.92 -11.90 -19.86
N CYS A 103 23.81 -12.89 -19.75
CA CYS A 103 25.11 -12.77 -19.05
C CYS A 103 25.93 -11.54 -19.47
N GLU A 104 25.92 -11.18 -20.76
CA GLU A 104 26.66 -10.03 -21.30
C GLU A 104 26.16 -8.69 -20.74
N MET A 105 24.88 -8.63 -20.33
CA MET A 105 24.22 -7.42 -19.81
C MET A 105 24.03 -7.46 -18.29
N ARG A 106 24.89 -8.17 -17.55
CA ARG A 106 24.77 -8.35 -16.09
C ARG A 106 24.67 -7.05 -15.30
N GLN A 107 25.38 -5.99 -15.70
CA GLN A 107 25.33 -4.69 -15.02
C GLN A 107 23.97 -4.01 -15.22
N LEU A 108 23.41 -4.11 -16.43
CA LEU A 108 22.09 -3.58 -16.74
C LEU A 108 21.00 -4.34 -15.98
N ALA A 109 21.12 -5.67 -15.84
CA ALA A 109 20.20 -6.46 -15.03
C ALA A 109 20.17 -5.98 -13.56
N VAL A 110 21.33 -5.74 -12.94
CA VAL A 110 21.41 -5.20 -11.57
C VAL A 110 20.81 -3.79 -11.49
N ALA A 111 21.07 -2.92 -12.47
CA ALA A 111 20.48 -1.58 -12.51
C ALA A 111 18.95 -1.62 -12.62
N LEU A 112 18.41 -2.50 -13.48
CA LEU A 112 16.97 -2.70 -13.62
C LEU A 112 16.35 -3.31 -12.35
N LEU A 113 17.05 -4.19 -11.65
CA LEU A 113 16.62 -4.73 -10.36
C LEU A 113 16.56 -3.64 -9.29
N CYS A 114 17.54 -2.72 -9.26
CA CYS A 114 17.50 -1.56 -8.37
C CYS A 114 16.33 -0.63 -8.73
N LEU A 115 16.09 -0.38 -10.02
CA LEU A 115 14.95 0.42 -10.47
C LEU A 115 13.61 -0.25 -10.12
N CYS A 116 13.53 -1.57 -10.26
CA CYS A 116 12.37 -2.37 -9.88
C CYS A 116 12.02 -2.18 -8.40
N THR A 117 13.00 -2.29 -7.50
CA THR A 117 12.78 -2.13 -6.06
C THR A 117 12.53 -0.67 -5.64
N ILE A 118 13.09 0.30 -6.38
CA ILE A 118 12.71 1.73 -6.25
C ILE A 118 11.23 1.91 -6.57
N PHE A 119 10.72 1.38 -7.68
CA PHE A 119 9.29 1.45 -7.98
C PHE A 119 8.46 0.75 -6.90
N MET A 120 8.92 -0.39 -6.36
CA MET A 120 8.24 -1.05 -5.24
C MET A 120 8.16 -0.18 -3.98
N SER A 121 9.06 0.78 -3.76
CA SER A 121 8.99 1.67 -2.58
C SER A 121 7.71 2.51 -2.55
N PHE A 122 7.11 2.79 -3.72
CA PHE A 122 5.86 3.56 -3.84
C PHE A 122 4.64 2.87 -3.22
N ASN A 123 4.69 1.56 -3.00
CA ASN A 123 3.66 0.84 -2.26
C ASN A 123 3.46 1.37 -0.83
N ARG A 124 4.51 1.92 -0.20
CA ARG A 124 4.44 2.49 1.17
C ARG A 124 3.40 3.61 1.23
N ALA A 125 3.44 4.53 0.27
CA ALA A 125 2.51 5.64 0.16
C ALA A 125 1.22 5.30 -0.61
N GLY A 126 1.14 4.08 -1.16
CA GLY A 126 -0.03 3.51 -1.83
C GLY A 126 -0.92 2.75 -0.84
N TYR A 127 -0.88 1.41 -0.87
CA TYR A 127 -1.76 0.57 -0.06
C TYR A 127 -1.43 0.59 1.44
N ASN A 128 -0.16 0.79 1.81
CA ASN A 128 0.28 0.56 3.20
C ASN A 128 -0.38 1.55 4.15
N VAL A 129 -0.33 2.85 3.82
CA VAL A 129 -1.03 3.92 4.54
C VAL A 129 -2.55 3.89 4.36
N ASN A 130 -3.07 3.25 3.30
CA ASN A 130 -4.51 3.21 3.03
C ASN A 130 -5.32 2.49 4.13
N HIS A 131 -4.70 1.64 4.95
CA HIS A 131 -5.38 1.03 6.10
C HIS A 131 -5.87 2.09 7.10
N LEU A 132 -5.04 3.13 7.32
CA LEU A 132 -5.37 4.25 8.20
C LEU A 132 -6.44 5.14 7.55
N ASP A 133 -6.33 5.39 6.25
CA ASP A 133 -7.31 6.19 5.51
C ASP A 133 -8.72 5.55 5.52
N LEU A 134 -8.80 4.21 5.46
CA LEU A 134 -10.08 3.48 5.43
C LEU A 134 -10.72 3.31 6.80
N ALA A 135 -9.93 3.04 7.85
CA ALA A 135 -10.45 2.71 9.17
C ALA A 135 -9.45 3.04 10.30
N PRO A 136 -9.28 4.30 10.71
CA PRO A 136 -8.32 4.71 11.74
C PRO A 136 -8.46 3.92 13.05
N SER A 137 -9.69 3.78 13.57
CA SER A 137 -9.98 3.08 14.82
C SER A 137 -9.76 1.56 14.77
N TYR A 138 -9.78 0.97 13.57
CA TYR A 138 -9.63 -0.46 13.35
C TYR A 138 -8.39 -0.81 12.50
N ALA A 139 -7.47 0.14 12.30
CA ALA A 139 -6.37 0.00 11.35
C ALA A 139 -5.46 -1.18 11.69
N GLY A 140 -5.20 -1.43 12.98
CA GLY A 140 -4.40 -2.58 13.43
C GLY A 140 -5.07 -3.93 13.09
N VAL A 141 -6.39 -4.04 13.27
CA VAL A 141 -7.15 -5.24 12.90
C VAL A 141 -7.14 -5.43 11.39
N LEU A 142 -7.35 -4.34 10.63
CA LEU A 142 -7.34 -4.37 9.17
C LEU A 142 -5.99 -4.83 8.64
N PHE A 143 -4.90 -4.26 9.18
CA PHE A 143 -3.54 -4.62 8.82
C PHE A 143 -3.24 -6.08 9.20
N GLY A 144 -3.72 -6.56 10.34
CA GLY A 144 -3.62 -7.96 10.74
C GLY A 144 -4.24 -8.91 9.72
N ILE A 145 -5.49 -8.63 9.29
CA ILE A 145 -6.21 -9.43 8.28
C ILE A 145 -5.45 -9.43 6.96
N THR A 146 -5.03 -8.25 6.48
CA THR A 146 -4.33 -8.15 5.20
C THR A 146 -2.96 -8.80 5.24
N ASN A 147 -2.24 -8.69 6.37
CA ASN A 147 -0.95 -9.33 6.57
C ASN A 147 -1.07 -10.86 6.61
N THR A 148 -2.08 -11.42 7.28
CA THR A 148 -2.33 -12.87 7.25
C THR A 148 -2.62 -13.37 5.84
N ALA A 149 -3.36 -12.61 5.03
CA ALA A 149 -3.54 -12.95 3.62
C ALA A 149 -2.23 -12.82 2.81
N ALA A 150 -1.39 -11.83 3.14
CA ALA A 150 -0.16 -11.53 2.43
C ALA A 150 1.02 -12.46 2.75
N THR A 151 0.99 -13.18 3.87
CA THR A 151 2.00 -14.21 4.17
C THR A 151 1.81 -15.50 3.37
N ILE A 152 0.61 -15.77 2.86
CA ILE A 152 0.34 -16.93 2.00
C ILE A 152 1.25 -16.93 0.75
N PRO A 153 1.36 -15.82 -0.01
CA PRO A 153 2.37 -15.66 -1.05
C PRO A 153 3.80 -16.00 -0.63
N GLY A 154 4.21 -15.73 0.62
CA GLY A 154 5.56 -16.04 1.10
C GLY A 154 5.87 -17.54 1.14
N MET A 155 4.85 -18.37 1.29
CA MET A 155 5.00 -19.83 1.17
C MET A 155 4.92 -20.30 -0.28
N VAL A 156 4.04 -19.69 -1.08
CA VAL A 156 3.74 -20.13 -2.45
C VAL A 156 4.80 -19.68 -3.46
N ALA A 157 5.32 -18.46 -3.33
CA ALA A 157 6.25 -17.86 -4.28
C ALA A 157 7.54 -18.69 -4.49
N PRO A 158 8.24 -19.14 -3.43
CA PRO A 158 9.44 -19.95 -3.61
C PRO A 158 9.15 -21.33 -4.22
N LEU A 159 7.98 -21.91 -3.94
CA LEU A 159 7.56 -23.19 -4.53
C LEU A 159 7.33 -23.06 -6.04
N ILE A 160 6.62 -22.00 -6.46
CA ILE A 160 6.41 -21.72 -7.89
C ILE A 160 7.74 -21.45 -8.58
N ALA A 161 8.62 -20.66 -7.97
CA ALA A 161 9.95 -20.40 -8.52
C ALA A 161 10.74 -21.70 -8.71
N GLY A 162 10.79 -22.57 -7.70
CA GLY A 162 11.49 -23.86 -7.80
C GLY A 162 10.94 -24.81 -8.85
N ILE A 163 9.62 -24.84 -9.06
CA ILE A 163 8.98 -25.65 -10.13
C ILE A 163 9.32 -25.09 -11.51
N LEU A 164 9.40 -23.77 -11.64
CA LEU A 164 9.68 -23.11 -12.91
C LEU A 164 11.17 -23.10 -13.27
N THR A 165 12.07 -23.34 -12.31
CA THR A 165 13.53 -23.34 -12.51
C THR A 165 14.20 -24.68 -12.15
N PRO A 166 13.83 -25.80 -12.80
CA PRO A 166 14.44 -27.10 -12.51
C PRO A 166 15.93 -27.18 -12.89
N ASN A 167 16.36 -26.43 -13.91
CA ASN A 167 17.74 -26.45 -14.42
C ASN A 167 18.49 -25.12 -14.18
N GLY A 168 17.83 -24.10 -13.61
CA GLY A 168 18.43 -22.80 -13.31
C GLY A 168 18.78 -21.98 -14.56
N THR A 169 18.14 -22.24 -15.70
CA THR A 169 18.48 -21.55 -16.96
C THR A 169 17.89 -20.14 -17.02
N ALA A 170 18.48 -19.26 -17.84
CA ALA A 170 17.97 -17.90 -18.04
C ALA A 170 16.53 -17.88 -18.57
N GLU A 171 16.16 -18.85 -19.42
CA GLU A 171 14.81 -18.99 -19.95
C GLU A 171 13.78 -19.41 -18.88
N GLU A 172 14.18 -20.30 -17.98
CA GLU A 172 13.35 -20.70 -16.84
C GLU A 172 13.14 -19.52 -15.88
N TRP A 173 14.19 -18.77 -15.58
CA TRP A 173 14.13 -17.56 -14.75
C TRP A 173 13.25 -16.47 -15.38
N ARG A 174 13.25 -16.35 -16.71
CA ARG A 174 12.34 -15.44 -17.43
C ARG A 174 10.87 -15.75 -17.13
N ASN A 175 10.49 -17.03 -17.06
CA ASN A 175 9.12 -17.42 -16.74
C ASN A 175 8.72 -16.99 -15.32
N VAL A 176 9.63 -17.14 -14.34
CA VAL A 176 9.39 -16.66 -12.96
C VAL A 176 9.12 -15.17 -12.93
N PHE A 177 9.94 -14.38 -13.64
CA PHE A 177 9.77 -12.92 -13.68
C PHE A 177 8.50 -12.49 -14.42
N TYR A 178 8.07 -13.20 -15.46
CA TYR A 178 6.79 -12.95 -16.12
C TYR A 178 5.59 -13.25 -15.25
N VAL A 179 5.65 -14.30 -14.41
CA VAL A 179 4.61 -14.55 -13.40
C VAL A 179 4.55 -13.39 -12.40
N CYS A 180 5.70 -12.90 -11.91
CA CYS A 180 5.73 -11.73 -11.03
C CYS A 180 5.15 -10.48 -11.71
N ALA A 181 5.48 -10.23 -12.97
CA ALA A 181 4.94 -9.10 -13.74
C ALA A 181 3.42 -9.21 -13.90
N ALA A 182 2.90 -10.40 -14.19
CA ALA A 182 1.47 -10.65 -14.31
C ALA A 182 0.74 -10.43 -12.98
N VAL A 183 1.30 -10.92 -11.86
CA VAL A 183 0.74 -10.70 -10.52
C VAL A 183 0.73 -9.22 -10.15
N ALA A 184 1.80 -8.48 -10.45
CA ALA A 184 1.87 -7.05 -10.22
C ALA A 184 0.84 -6.28 -11.07
N ALA A 185 0.73 -6.61 -12.36
CA ALA A 185 -0.25 -5.99 -13.27
C ALA A 185 -1.70 -6.26 -12.85
N ALA A 186 -2.02 -7.50 -12.44
CA ALA A 186 -3.32 -7.85 -11.90
C ALA A 186 -3.62 -7.08 -10.60
N GLY A 187 -2.64 -7.00 -9.70
CA GLY A 187 -2.74 -6.19 -8.49
C GLY A 187 -3.00 -4.71 -8.77
N ALA A 188 -2.36 -4.14 -9.80
CA ALA A 188 -2.59 -2.76 -10.23
C ALA A 188 -4.03 -2.55 -10.71
N LEU A 189 -4.54 -3.44 -11.55
CA LEU A 189 -5.91 -3.39 -12.05
C LEU A 189 -6.93 -3.47 -10.93
N ILE A 190 -6.81 -4.46 -10.05
CA ILE A 190 -7.74 -4.66 -8.93
C ILE A 190 -7.72 -3.44 -8.00
N TYR A 191 -6.53 -2.96 -7.65
CA TYR A 191 -6.38 -1.80 -6.77
C TYR A 191 -6.92 -0.53 -7.42
N PHE A 192 -6.64 -0.30 -8.70
CA PHE A 192 -7.11 0.88 -9.42
C PHE A 192 -8.64 0.97 -9.44
N VAL A 193 -9.32 -0.16 -9.69
CA VAL A 193 -10.78 -0.23 -9.75
C VAL A 193 -11.41 -0.08 -8.36
N LEU A 194 -10.93 -0.85 -7.38
CA LEU A 194 -11.63 -1.01 -6.10
C LEU A 194 -11.16 -0.08 -4.97
N ALA A 195 -9.96 0.51 -5.07
CA ALA A 195 -9.43 1.31 -3.98
C ALA A 195 -10.24 2.61 -3.78
N GLU A 196 -10.34 2.98 -2.51
CA GLU A 196 -10.90 4.25 -2.06
C GLU A 196 -9.93 4.84 -1.03
N GLY A 197 -9.97 6.16 -0.86
CA GLY A 197 -9.12 6.90 0.08
C GLY A 197 -9.91 7.69 1.11
N SER A 198 -11.11 7.20 1.46
CA SER A 198 -12.02 7.83 2.41
C SER A 198 -12.43 6.84 3.50
N LEU A 199 -12.76 7.38 4.68
CA LEU A 199 -13.27 6.63 5.82
C LEU A 199 -14.47 5.78 5.39
N GLN A 200 -14.44 4.49 5.72
CA GLN A 200 -15.50 3.57 5.37
C GLN A 200 -16.65 3.63 6.39
N PRO A 201 -17.93 3.51 5.96
CA PRO A 201 -19.07 3.63 6.88
C PRO A 201 -19.07 2.63 8.03
N TRP A 202 -18.55 1.42 7.79
CA TRP A 202 -18.44 0.37 8.81
C TRP A 202 -17.31 0.62 9.83
N ALA A 203 -16.44 1.61 9.59
CA ALA A 203 -15.33 1.94 10.46
C ALA A 203 -15.65 3.11 11.42
N ILE A 204 -16.83 3.71 11.32
CA ILE A 204 -17.28 4.81 12.18
C ILE A 204 -17.70 4.24 13.54
N PRO A 205 -17.05 4.64 14.66
CA PRO A 205 -17.44 4.17 15.99
C PRO A 205 -18.88 4.59 16.35
N PRO A 206 -19.68 3.74 17.02
CA PRO A 206 -21.06 4.07 17.40
C PRO A 206 -21.19 5.36 18.21
N GLU A 207 -20.21 5.65 19.08
CA GLU A 207 -20.20 6.85 19.94
C GLU A 207 -20.12 8.15 19.14
N SER A 208 -19.37 8.17 18.04
CA SER A 208 -19.27 9.35 17.15
C SER A 208 -20.56 9.66 16.41
N ASN A 209 -21.38 8.64 16.11
CA ASN A 209 -22.72 8.85 15.55
C ASN A 209 -23.65 9.48 16.58
N LEU A 210 -23.52 9.11 17.86
CA LEU A 210 -24.33 9.66 18.94
C LEU A 210 -24.00 11.14 19.19
N GLU A 211 -22.71 11.50 19.24
CA GLU A 211 -22.29 12.90 19.36
C GLU A 211 -22.76 13.76 18.18
N MET A 212 -22.69 13.22 16.95
CA MET A 212 -23.17 13.93 15.76
C MET A 212 -24.69 14.17 15.78
N HIS A 213 -25.47 13.20 16.28
CA HIS A 213 -26.92 13.37 16.46
C HIS A 213 -27.23 14.39 17.58
N ILE A 214 -26.52 14.33 18.71
CA ILE A 214 -26.70 15.28 19.81
C ILE A 214 -26.36 16.71 19.36
N VAL A 215 -25.25 16.91 18.65
CA VAL A 215 -24.86 18.24 18.13
C VAL A 215 -25.87 18.74 17.09
N ALA A 216 -26.38 17.87 16.21
CA ALA A 216 -27.43 18.24 15.26
C ALA A 216 -28.74 18.63 15.97
N GLU A 217 -29.16 17.90 17.00
CA GLU A 217 -30.34 18.25 17.82
C GLU A 217 -30.13 19.57 18.58
N LEU A 218 -28.93 19.80 19.13
CA LEU A 218 -28.59 21.04 19.82
C LEU A 218 -28.54 22.26 18.89
N GLN A 219 -28.19 22.08 17.61
CA GLN A 219 -28.22 23.15 16.61
C GLN A 219 -29.62 23.44 16.06
N VAL A 220 -30.54 22.48 16.10
CA VAL A 220 -31.93 22.63 15.62
C VAL A 220 -32.85 23.17 16.72
N THR A 221 -32.48 23.05 17.99
CA THR A 221 -33.25 23.62 19.10
C THR A 221 -32.98 25.12 19.22
N PRO A 222 -33.95 26.02 18.90
CA PRO A 222 -33.73 27.44 19.11
C PRO A 222 -33.62 27.73 20.60
N LEU A 223 -32.66 28.58 20.97
CA LEU A 223 -32.54 29.19 22.30
C LEU A 223 -33.79 30.05 22.59
N THR A 224 -34.91 29.43 22.92
CA THR A 224 -36.13 30.13 23.35
C THR A 224 -36.71 29.43 24.59
N ALA A 225 -36.16 29.80 25.74
CA ALA A 225 -36.71 29.70 27.11
C ALA A 225 -35.48 29.62 28.02
N THR A 226 -34.96 30.72 28.57
CA THR A 226 -35.59 31.47 29.67
C THR A 226 -34.93 32.84 29.78
N ASP A 227 -35.64 33.91 29.41
CA ASP A 227 -35.22 35.27 29.79
C ASP A 227 -36.38 36.24 30.03
N GLN A 228 -37.60 35.73 30.30
CA GLN A 228 -38.71 36.58 30.73
C GLN A 228 -39.60 35.91 31.79
N ALA A 229 -39.34 36.24 33.05
CA ALA A 229 -40.36 36.25 34.10
C ALA A 229 -39.93 37.19 35.25
N GLY A 230 -40.43 38.43 35.21
CA GLY A 230 -40.86 39.13 36.43
C GLY A 230 -39.93 40.19 37.03
N ALA A 231 -39.86 41.37 36.40
CA ALA A 231 -39.61 42.63 37.12
C ALA A 231 -40.81 43.58 36.90
N SER A 232 -41.62 43.80 37.95
CA SER A 232 -42.45 44.99 38.21
C SER A 232 -43.19 44.75 39.55
N ASP A 233 -42.71 45.26 40.68
CA ASP A 233 -42.90 46.61 41.24
C ASP A 233 -44.32 46.84 41.81
N GLY A 234 -44.42 47.29 43.08
CA GLY A 234 -45.69 47.55 43.76
C GLY A 234 -45.61 47.62 45.30
N ASP A 235 -45.28 48.82 45.80
CA ASP A 235 -45.37 49.28 47.20
C ASP A 235 -46.69 48.93 47.94
N VAL A 236 -46.62 48.53 49.22
CA VAL A 236 -47.62 48.93 50.25
C VAL A 236 -46.96 49.06 51.64
N ASN A 237 -47.22 50.23 52.24
CA ASN A 237 -46.74 50.79 53.51
C ASN A 237 -47.53 50.27 54.75
N ILE A 238 -46.80 50.01 55.85
CA ILE A 238 -47.03 50.06 57.34
C ILE A 238 -48.49 50.24 57.89
N PRO A 239 -48.86 49.69 59.07
CA PRO A 239 -48.43 50.19 60.39
C PRO A 239 -47.63 49.21 61.26
#